data_AF-A0A7L0YZA6-F1
#
_entry.id   AF-A0A7L0YZA6-F1
#
_cell.length_a   1.000
_cell.length_b   1.000
_cell.length_c   1.000
_cell.angle_alpha   90.00
_cell.angle_beta   90.00
_cell.angle_gamma   90.00
#
_symmetry.space_group_name_H-M   'P 1'
#
loop_
_entity.id
_entity.type
_entity.pdbx_description
1 polymer ?
#
loop_
_entity_poly.entity_id
_entity_poly.type
_entity_poly.pdbx_seq_one_letter_code
_entity_poly.pdbx_strand_id
1 'polypeptide(L)'
;DPCYDEHGLPRRCIPDFVNSAFGKEVKVSSTCGKPPSRYCVVTEKGDEQVRTCHLCNASDPKRAHPPSFLTDLNNPHNLTCWQSDSYVQYPHNVTLTLSLGKKFEVTYVSLQFCSPRPESMAIHKSMDYGKTWVPFQFYSTQCRKMYNKPSRAAITKQNEQEAVCTDSHTDVRPLSGGLIAFSTLDGRPTAHDFDNSPVLQDWVTATDIRVTFSRLHTFGDESEDDSELARDSYFYAVSDLQVGGRCKCNGHASRCVRDRDDSLVCDCKHNTEGPECDRCKPFHYDRPWQRATAREANECVACNCNLHARRCRFNMELFKLSGRKSGGVCLNCRHNTAGRHCHYCKEGFYRDLSKPISHRKACKECDCHPVGAAGQTCNQTTGQCPCKDGVTGITCNRCAKGYQQSRSPIAPCIKIPAAPPTTAASSAEEPADCDSYCKASKGKLKINMKKYCKKDYAVQIHILKAERNADWWKFTVNIISVYKQGSNRIRRGDQTLWIHSKDIACKCPKIKPMKKYLLLGNNEDSPDQSGIIADKTSLVIQWRDTWARRLRKFQQREKKGKCKKA
;
A
#
# COMPACT_ATOMS: atom_id res chain seq x y z
N ASP A 1 -23.15 6.58 -17.56
CA ASP A 1 -22.22 7.38 -16.73
C ASP A 1 -20.86 7.38 -17.44
N PRO A 2 -20.25 8.54 -17.75
CA PRO A 2 -18.98 8.61 -18.47
C PRO A 2 -17.82 7.86 -17.82
N CYS A 3 -17.88 7.60 -16.50
CA CYS A 3 -16.86 6.87 -15.75
C CYS A 3 -16.88 5.34 -15.95
N TYR A 4 -17.85 4.83 -16.71
CA TYR A 4 -17.96 3.41 -17.01
C TYR A 4 -18.14 3.22 -18.52
N ASP A 5 -17.64 2.11 -19.05
CA ASP A 5 -17.91 1.70 -20.43
C ASP A 5 -19.30 1.06 -20.57
N GLU A 6 -19.63 0.59 -21.78
CA GLU A 6 -20.92 -0.04 -22.07
C GLU A 6 -21.13 -1.37 -21.33
N HIS A 7 -20.06 -2.01 -20.89
CA HIS A 7 -20.09 -3.25 -20.10
C HIS A 7 -20.07 -2.99 -18.58
N GLY A 8 -20.05 -1.72 -18.16
CA GLY A 8 -19.98 -1.34 -16.75
C GLY A 8 -18.58 -1.46 -16.15
N LEU A 9 -17.53 -1.64 -16.96
CA LEU A 9 -16.15 -1.60 -16.48
C LEU A 9 -15.71 -0.15 -16.26
N PRO A 10 -14.95 0.12 -15.18
CA PRO A 10 -14.42 1.45 -14.91
C PRO A 10 -13.50 1.94 -16.05
N ARG A 11 -13.64 3.21 -16.42
CA ARG A 11 -12.74 3.92 -17.34
C ARG A 11 -12.49 5.33 -16.83
N ARG A 12 -11.36 5.94 -17.20
CA ARG A 12 -11.07 7.33 -16.81
C ARG A 12 -12.20 8.28 -17.24
N CYS A 13 -12.63 9.13 -16.32
CA CYS A 13 -13.55 10.23 -16.58
C CYS A 13 -13.02 11.52 -15.95
N ILE A 14 -13.16 12.62 -16.67
CA ILE A 14 -12.68 13.93 -16.25
C ILE A 14 -13.81 14.95 -16.38
N PRO A 15 -13.87 15.97 -15.50
CA PRO A 15 -14.85 17.03 -15.63
C PRO A 15 -14.66 17.84 -16.91
N ASP A 16 -15.76 18.50 -17.31
CA ASP A 16 -15.80 19.44 -18.42
C ASP A 16 -14.80 20.59 -18.23
N PHE A 17 -14.33 21.11 -19.35
CA PHE A 17 -13.47 22.29 -19.39
C PHE A 17 -14.31 23.55 -19.20
N VAL A 18 -13.90 24.43 -18.28
CA VAL A 18 -14.65 25.63 -17.91
C VAL A 18 -13.72 26.83 -17.72
N ASN A 19 -14.25 28.05 -17.92
CA ASN A 19 -13.65 29.25 -17.36
C ASN A 19 -14.00 29.29 -15.85
N SER A 20 -13.05 28.94 -15.01
CA SER A 20 -13.24 28.86 -13.55
C SER A 20 -13.31 30.22 -12.85
N ALA A 21 -13.03 31.31 -13.58
CA ALA A 21 -13.16 32.69 -13.11
C ALA A 21 -14.56 33.27 -13.33
N PHE A 22 -15.31 32.76 -14.32
CA PHE A 22 -16.59 33.33 -14.72
C PHE A 22 -17.59 33.43 -13.55
N GLY A 23 -18.19 34.61 -13.38
CA GLY A 23 -19.15 34.92 -12.33
C GLY A 23 -18.58 34.94 -10.90
N LYS A 24 -17.26 34.88 -10.73
CA LYS A 24 -16.63 34.93 -9.40
C LYS A 24 -16.14 36.33 -9.05
N GLU A 25 -16.27 36.68 -7.78
CA GLU A 25 -15.72 37.91 -7.25
C GLU A 25 -14.18 37.85 -7.19
N VAL A 26 -13.53 38.85 -7.79
CA VAL A 26 -12.08 39.02 -7.75
C VAL A 26 -11.74 40.09 -6.72
N LYS A 27 -10.85 39.76 -5.79
CA LYS A 27 -10.34 40.74 -4.81
C LYS A 27 -9.22 41.55 -5.46
N VAL A 28 -9.35 42.87 -5.42
CA VAL A 28 -8.37 43.78 -6.03
C VAL A 28 -7.80 44.74 -5.01
N SER A 29 -6.55 45.18 -5.20
CA SER A 29 -5.91 46.14 -4.28
C SER A 29 -6.20 47.61 -4.57
N SER A 30 -6.63 47.95 -5.79
CA SER A 30 -6.94 49.33 -6.21
C SER A 30 -8.12 49.32 -7.17
N THR A 31 -8.98 50.34 -7.10
CA THR A 31 -10.12 50.53 -8.01
C THR A 31 -10.49 52.00 -8.01
N CYS A 32 -10.61 52.60 -9.19
CA CYS A 32 -10.92 54.02 -9.29
C CYS A 32 -12.32 54.38 -8.77
N GLY A 33 -12.50 55.65 -8.42
CA GLY A 33 -13.82 56.23 -8.15
C GLY A 33 -14.20 56.41 -6.67
N LYS A 34 -13.28 56.18 -5.73
CA LYS A 34 -13.43 56.53 -4.29
C LYS A 34 -12.15 57.19 -3.72
N PRO A 35 -12.02 58.53 -3.73
CA PRO A 35 -12.98 59.51 -4.27
C PRO A 35 -13.04 59.49 -5.81
N PRO A 36 -14.05 60.16 -6.42
CA PRO A 36 -14.11 60.30 -7.88
C PRO A 36 -12.81 60.88 -8.43
N SER A 37 -12.23 60.24 -9.45
CA SER A 37 -10.92 60.59 -10.01
C SER A 37 -10.98 60.73 -11.53
N ARG A 38 -10.17 61.64 -12.08
CA ARG A 38 -10.03 61.83 -13.52
C ARG A 38 -9.05 60.81 -14.09
N TYR A 39 -9.34 60.30 -15.29
CA TYR A 39 -8.42 59.45 -16.04
C TYR A 39 -8.46 59.84 -17.52
N CYS A 40 -7.37 59.61 -18.25
CA CYS A 40 -7.25 60.00 -19.64
C CYS A 40 -6.83 58.82 -20.53
N VAL A 41 -7.57 58.59 -21.61
CA VAL A 41 -7.26 57.56 -22.61
C VAL A 41 -6.48 58.21 -23.74
N VAL A 42 -5.31 57.64 -24.06
CA VAL A 42 -4.47 58.05 -25.19
C VAL A 42 -4.87 57.24 -26.42
N THR A 43 -5.17 57.92 -27.52
CA THR A 43 -5.45 57.32 -28.82
C THR A 43 -4.50 57.87 -29.87
N GLU A 44 -4.01 57.02 -30.77
CA GLU A 44 -3.20 57.43 -31.91
C GLU A 44 -4.11 57.72 -33.11
N LYS A 45 -4.06 58.95 -33.66
CA LYS A 45 -4.68 59.31 -34.94
C LYS A 45 -3.58 59.80 -35.89
N GLY A 46 -3.05 58.89 -36.71
CA GLY A 46 -1.86 59.18 -37.52
C GLY A 46 -0.61 59.29 -36.64
N ASP A 47 0.17 60.36 -36.78
CA ASP A 47 1.36 60.64 -35.96
C ASP A 47 1.05 61.48 -34.69
N GLU A 48 -0.21 61.90 -34.48
CA GLU A 48 -0.61 62.70 -33.31
C GLU A 48 -1.27 61.84 -32.21
N GLN A 49 -0.86 62.09 -30.96
CA GLN A 49 -1.46 61.49 -29.77
C GLN A 49 -2.59 62.37 -29.24
N VAL A 50 -3.83 61.86 -29.29
CA VAL A 50 -5.01 62.55 -28.76
C VAL A 50 -5.37 61.98 -27.39
N ARG A 51 -5.40 62.85 -26.36
CA ARG A 51 -5.78 62.49 -24.99
C ARG A 51 -7.23 62.88 -24.72
N THR A 52 -8.05 61.91 -24.35
CA THR A 52 -9.47 62.10 -24.00
C THR A 52 -9.68 61.75 -22.54
N CYS A 53 -10.14 62.70 -21.74
CA CYS A 53 -10.27 62.52 -20.29
C CYS A 53 -11.72 62.32 -19.86
N HIS A 54 -11.90 61.43 -18.90
CA HIS A 54 -13.18 61.04 -18.33
C HIS A 54 -13.09 61.04 -16.80
N LEU A 55 -14.25 60.91 -16.14
CA LEU A 55 -14.35 60.86 -14.68
C LEU A 55 -14.76 59.46 -14.27
N CYS A 56 -13.95 58.79 -13.46
CA CYS A 56 -14.33 57.55 -12.79
C CYS A 56 -15.05 57.88 -11.47
N ASN A 57 -16.26 57.37 -11.31
CA ASN A 57 -17.07 57.57 -10.10
C ASN A 57 -17.75 56.26 -9.71
N ALA A 58 -17.37 55.68 -8.57
CA ALA A 58 -17.91 54.41 -8.11
C ALA A 58 -19.39 54.47 -7.70
N SER A 59 -19.94 55.68 -7.54
CA SER A 59 -21.36 55.88 -7.20
C SER A 59 -22.26 55.98 -8.43
N ASP A 60 -21.69 56.23 -9.62
CA ASP A 60 -22.43 56.31 -10.89
C ASP A 60 -22.20 55.03 -11.71
N PRO A 61 -23.19 54.15 -11.87
CA PRO A 61 -23.04 52.89 -12.62
C PRO A 61 -22.53 53.06 -14.05
N LYS A 62 -22.74 54.21 -14.71
CA LYS A 62 -22.26 54.47 -16.08
C LYS A 62 -20.77 54.81 -16.14
N ARG A 63 -20.18 55.19 -15.02
CA ARG A 63 -18.78 55.67 -14.88
C ARG A 63 -18.00 54.89 -13.83
N ALA A 64 -18.59 53.81 -13.33
CA ALA A 64 -17.98 52.92 -12.35
C ALA A 64 -17.24 51.79 -13.08
N HIS A 65 -16.09 51.41 -12.55
CA HIS A 65 -15.24 50.34 -13.09
C HIS A 65 -14.97 49.26 -12.01
N PRO A 66 -16.02 48.61 -11.46
CA PRO A 66 -15.88 47.67 -10.36
C PRO A 66 -15.16 46.37 -10.77
N PRO A 67 -14.61 45.60 -9.80
CA PRO A 67 -13.94 44.33 -10.07
C PRO A 67 -14.82 43.24 -10.66
N SER A 68 -16.15 43.37 -10.53
CA SER A 68 -17.11 42.43 -11.13
C SER A 68 -17.03 42.39 -12.66
N PHE A 69 -16.51 43.45 -13.29
CA PHE A 69 -16.27 43.51 -14.74
C PHE A 69 -15.06 42.68 -15.20
N LEU A 70 -14.33 42.05 -14.29
CA LEU A 70 -13.25 41.12 -14.66
C LEU A 70 -13.78 39.74 -15.07
N THR A 71 -14.99 39.39 -14.66
CA THR A 71 -15.50 38.00 -14.73
C THR A 71 -16.97 37.94 -15.14
N ASP A 72 -17.53 39.05 -15.62
CA ASP A 72 -18.88 39.13 -16.16
C ASP A 72 -18.94 38.54 -17.58
N LEU A 73 -20.10 38.69 -18.24
CA LEU A 73 -20.27 38.23 -19.62
C LEU A 73 -19.58 39.23 -20.56
N ASN A 74 -18.36 38.90 -20.98
CA ASN A 74 -17.59 39.72 -21.92
C ASN A 74 -18.26 39.76 -23.30
N ASN A 75 -18.72 40.94 -23.72
CA ASN A 75 -19.28 41.20 -25.04
C ASN A 75 -18.34 42.15 -25.83
N PRO A 76 -17.76 41.70 -26.96
CA PRO A 76 -16.84 42.52 -27.75
C PRO A 76 -17.43 43.86 -28.24
N HIS A 77 -18.75 43.94 -28.39
CA HIS A 77 -19.43 45.15 -28.84
C HIS A 77 -19.77 46.13 -27.70
N ASN A 78 -19.73 45.67 -26.45
CA ASN A 78 -20.02 46.48 -25.27
C ASN A 78 -19.11 46.04 -24.12
N LEU A 79 -17.85 46.46 -24.21
CA LEU A 79 -16.82 46.07 -23.25
C LEU A 79 -17.05 46.77 -21.90
N THR A 80 -17.15 45.95 -20.87
CA THR A 80 -17.01 46.36 -19.48
C THR A 80 -15.54 46.25 -19.10
N CYS A 81 -15.01 47.18 -18.30
CA CYS A 81 -13.61 47.19 -17.90
C CYS A 81 -13.50 47.53 -16.42
N TRP A 82 -12.82 46.68 -15.65
CA TRP A 82 -12.30 47.10 -14.35
C TRP A 82 -11.11 48.03 -14.55
N GLN A 83 -10.92 49.00 -13.65
CA GLN A 83 -9.85 49.99 -13.74
C GLN A 83 -9.26 50.31 -12.37
N SER A 84 -7.92 50.37 -12.29
CA SER A 84 -7.18 50.81 -11.10
C SER A 84 -7.18 52.33 -10.93
N ASP A 85 -6.68 52.81 -9.79
CA ASP A 85 -6.31 54.21 -9.64
C ASP A 85 -5.22 54.62 -10.63
N SER A 86 -5.18 55.90 -10.96
CA SER A 86 -4.17 56.50 -11.84
C SER A 86 -2.81 56.55 -11.14
N TYR A 87 -1.75 56.37 -11.92
CA TYR A 87 -0.35 56.50 -11.54
C TYR A 87 0.11 55.60 -10.38
N VAL A 88 -0.34 54.34 -10.35
CA VAL A 88 0.23 53.33 -9.45
C VAL A 88 1.46 52.71 -10.11
N GLN A 89 2.63 53.31 -9.85
CA GLN A 89 3.91 52.91 -10.44
C GLN A 89 4.85 52.27 -9.41
N TYR A 90 5.82 51.48 -9.90
CA TYR A 90 6.87 50.87 -9.09
C TYR A 90 7.48 51.87 -8.08
N PRO A 91 7.63 51.50 -6.78
CA PRO A 91 7.57 50.16 -6.21
C PRO A 91 6.17 49.66 -5.82
N HIS A 92 5.12 50.46 -6.01
CA HIS A 92 3.75 50.04 -5.73
C HIS A 92 3.23 49.10 -6.83
N ASN A 93 2.38 48.16 -6.44
CA ASN A 93 1.81 47.18 -7.36
C ASN A 93 0.29 47.06 -7.19
N VAL A 94 -0.37 46.66 -8.27
CA VAL A 94 -1.80 46.37 -8.28
C VAL A 94 -1.99 44.86 -8.37
N THR A 95 -2.82 44.30 -7.50
CA THR A 95 -3.05 42.85 -7.44
C THR A 95 -4.50 42.50 -7.71
N LEU A 96 -4.70 41.44 -8.49
CA LEU A 96 -5.99 40.78 -8.71
C LEU A 96 -5.88 39.37 -8.12
N THR A 97 -6.73 39.03 -7.16
CA THR A 97 -6.72 37.72 -6.48
C THR A 97 -8.06 37.03 -6.66
N LEU A 98 -8.05 35.90 -7.36
CA LEU A 98 -9.21 35.06 -7.61
C LEU A 98 -9.11 33.76 -6.82
N SER A 99 -10.14 33.45 -6.03
CA SER A 99 -10.25 32.17 -5.33
C SER A 99 -11.14 31.19 -6.09
N LEU A 100 -10.60 30.02 -6.41
CA LEU A 100 -11.34 28.99 -7.14
C LEU A 100 -12.20 28.12 -6.22
N GLY A 101 -11.96 28.13 -4.90
CA GLY A 101 -12.73 27.37 -3.91
C GLY A 101 -12.54 25.84 -3.97
N LYS A 102 -11.76 25.34 -4.94
CA LYS A 102 -11.36 23.94 -5.11
C LYS A 102 -10.07 23.89 -5.93
N LYS A 103 -9.32 22.78 -5.88
CA LYS A 103 -8.20 22.53 -6.79
C LYS A 103 -8.68 22.33 -8.24
N PHE A 104 -8.11 23.12 -9.15
CA PHE A 104 -8.27 23.00 -10.60
C PHE A 104 -6.95 22.59 -11.24
N GLU A 105 -7.03 21.83 -12.33
CA GLU A 105 -5.94 21.67 -13.30
C GLU A 105 -6.07 22.78 -14.34
N VAL A 106 -5.31 23.86 -14.15
CA VAL A 106 -5.34 25.08 -14.96
C VAL A 106 -4.58 24.85 -16.26
N THR A 107 -5.25 25.08 -17.38
CA THR A 107 -4.66 24.99 -18.73
C THR A 107 -4.12 26.35 -19.18
N TYR A 108 -4.87 27.43 -18.92
CA TYR A 108 -4.40 28.77 -19.19
C TYR A 108 -4.94 29.81 -18.22
N VAL A 109 -4.24 30.94 -18.13
CA VAL A 109 -4.73 32.19 -17.54
C VAL A 109 -4.62 33.28 -18.59
N SER A 110 -5.71 33.97 -18.90
CA SER A 110 -5.70 35.06 -19.88
C SER A 110 -6.32 36.33 -19.33
N LEU A 111 -5.78 37.46 -19.77
CA LEU A 111 -6.26 38.80 -19.46
C LEU A 111 -6.39 39.60 -20.75
N GLN A 112 -7.56 40.19 -20.97
CA GLN A 112 -7.80 41.15 -22.05
C GLN A 112 -7.82 42.56 -21.47
N PHE A 113 -6.98 43.45 -21.99
CA PHE A 113 -6.78 44.79 -21.45
C PHE A 113 -7.56 45.85 -22.22
N CYS A 114 -8.13 46.81 -21.49
CA CYS A 114 -8.70 48.04 -22.04
C CYS A 114 -7.66 49.17 -22.08
N SER A 115 -6.67 49.11 -21.18
CA SER A 115 -5.45 49.93 -21.21
C SER A 115 -4.37 49.25 -22.06
N PRO A 116 -3.22 49.92 -22.30
CA PRO A 116 -2.01 49.23 -22.72
C PRO A 116 -1.65 48.14 -21.71
N ARG A 117 -0.97 47.09 -22.19
CA ARG A 117 -0.48 46.00 -21.35
C ARG A 117 0.58 46.52 -20.36
N PRO A 118 0.80 45.84 -19.22
CA PRO A 118 1.87 46.21 -18.30
C PRO A 118 3.25 45.95 -18.94
N GLU A 119 4.23 46.80 -18.62
CA GLU A 119 5.63 46.50 -18.96
C GLU A 119 6.12 45.30 -18.13
N SER A 120 5.78 45.28 -16.84
CA SER A 120 6.12 44.19 -15.93
C SER A 120 4.90 43.71 -15.15
N MET A 121 4.66 42.40 -15.21
CA MET A 121 3.63 41.72 -14.40
C MET A 121 4.03 40.29 -14.03
N ALA A 122 3.38 39.74 -13.02
CA ALA A 122 3.63 38.40 -12.51
C ALA A 122 2.31 37.68 -12.23
N ILE A 123 2.24 36.41 -12.59
CA ILE A 123 1.15 35.50 -12.23
C ILE A 123 1.69 34.56 -11.15
N HIS A 124 0.94 34.46 -10.06
CA HIS A 124 1.20 33.54 -8.96
C HIS A 124 0.00 32.60 -8.81
N LYS A 125 0.25 31.42 -8.25
CA LYS A 125 -0.79 30.47 -7.86
C LYS A 125 -0.63 30.07 -6.40
N SER A 126 -1.73 29.65 -5.80
CA SER A 126 -1.74 28.92 -4.53
C SER A 126 -2.23 27.51 -4.77
N MET A 127 -1.79 26.55 -3.95
CA MET A 127 -2.27 25.16 -3.96
C MET A 127 -2.93 24.76 -2.63
N ASP A 128 -3.02 25.71 -1.69
CA ASP A 128 -3.41 25.53 -0.30
C ASP A 128 -4.40 26.60 0.19
N TYR A 129 -5.26 27.07 -0.72
CA TYR A 129 -6.36 28.01 -0.44
C TYR A 129 -5.88 29.40 0.00
N GLY A 130 -4.86 29.93 -0.68
CA GLY A 130 -4.35 31.29 -0.50
C GLY A 130 -3.34 31.47 0.64
N LYS A 131 -2.92 30.39 1.31
CA LYS A 131 -1.96 30.46 2.43
C LYS A 131 -0.54 30.69 1.94
N THR A 132 -0.12 29.95 0.91
CA THR A 132 1.17 30.13 0.26
C THR A 132 0.99 30.45 -1.21
N TRP A 133 1.95 31.21 -1.74
CA TRP A 133 1.94 31.69 -3.11
C TRP A 133 3.25 31.33 -3.78
N VAL A 134 3.16 30.66 -4.92
CA VAL A 134 4.30 30.30 -5.76
C VAL A 134 4.17 31.00 -7.12
N PRO A 135 5.30 31.40 -7.72
CA PRO A 135 5.28 32.04 -9.03
C PRO A 135 4.82 31.05 -10.11
N PHE A 136 4.03 31.55 -11.06
CA PHE A 136 3.48 30.76 -12.17
C PHE A 136 4.07 31.22 -13.51
N GLN A 137 4.12 32.54 -13.73
CA GLN A 137 4.66 33.16 -14.95
C GLN A 137 5.10 34.59 -14.67
N PHE A 138 6.19 35.05 -15.30
CA PHE A 138 6.61 36.46 -15.27
C PHE A 138 6.64 37.06 -16.68
N TYR A 139 6.25 38.32 -16.77
CA TYR A 139 6.35 39.14 -17.98
C TYR A 139 7.13 40.42 -17.63
N SER A 140 8.22 40.71 -18.35
CA SER A 140 9.02 41.93 -18.16
C SER A 140 10.01 42.13 -19.31
N THR A 141 10.25 43.37 -19.74
CA THR A 141 11.37 43.67 -20.65
C THR A 141 12.73 43.55 -19.93
N GLN A 142 12.75 43.71 -18.61
CA GLN A 142 13.95 43.67 -17.76
C GLN A 142 13.87 42.58 -16.68
N CYS A 143 13.58 41.33 -17.09
CA CYS A 143 13.44 40.16 -16.20
C CYS A 143 14.50 40.03 -15.09
N ARG A 144 15.77 40.30 -15.40
CA ARG A 144 16.87 40.20 -14.44
C ARG A 144 16.84 41.29 -13.38
N LYS A 145 16.45 42.51 -13.73
CA LYS A 145 16.38 43.65 -12.81
C LYS A 145 15.08 43.61 -11.98
N MET A 146 13.96 43.28 -12.61
CA MET A 146 12.65 43.31 -11.97
C MET A 146 12.38 42.08 -11.08
N TYR A 147 12.67 40.88 -11.59
CA TYR A 147 12.31 39.62 -10.91
C TYR A 147 13.51 38.72 -10.60
N ASN A 148 14.74 39.18 -10.84
CA ASN A 148 15.96 38.38 -10.71
C ASN A 148 15.91 37.04 -11.47
N LYS A 149 15.21 37.02 -12.62
CA LYS A 149 15.07 35.84 -13.48
C LYS A 149 15.79 36.05 -14.82
N PRO A 150 16.39 34.98 -15.39
CA PRO A 150 16.87 35.04 -16.77
C PRO A 150 15.69 35.22 -17.74
N SER A 151 15.90 36.01 -18.80
CA SER A 151 14.91 36.18 -19.86
C SER A 151 14.85 34.93 -20.74
N ARG A 152 13.64 34.45 -21.03
CA ARG A 152 13.36 33.27 -21.88
C ARG A 152 14.21 32.05 -21.54
N ALA A 153 14.30 31.74 -20.25
CA ALA A 153 15.04 30.57 -19.78
C ALA A 153 14.48 29.27 -20.39
N ALA A 154 15.36 28.39 -20.88
CA ALA A 154 14.96 27.11 -21.42
C ALA A 154 14.43 26.18 -20.30
N ILE A 155 13.28 25.56 -20.54
CA ILE A 155 12.69 24.57 -19.63
C ILE A 155 13.21 23.19 -20.01
N THR A 156 13.90 22.56 -19.07
CA THR A 156 14.43 21.20 -19.17
C THR A 156 13.61 20.25 -18.31
N LYS A 157 13.79 18.94 -18.46
CA LYS A 157 13.09 17.93 -17.65
C LYS A 157 13.32 18.08 -16.14
N GLN A 158 14.42 18.72 -15.74
CA GLN A 158 14.83 18.91 -14.35
C GLN A 158 14.13 20.09 -13.68
N ASN A 159 13.67 21.09 -14.44
CA ASN A 159 13.06 22.32 -13.92
C ASN A 159 11.68 22.61 -14.53
N GLU A 160 10.91 21.58 -14.87
CA GLU A 160 9.56 21.71 -15.45
C GLU A 160 8.53 22.37 -14.51
N GLN A 161 8.86 22.62 -13.24
CA GLN A 161 8.02 23.39 -12.30
C GLN A 161 8.54 24.82 -12.08
N GLU A 162 9.54 25.26 -12.83
CA GLU A 162 10.04 26.61 -12.72
C GLU A 162 9.18 27.59 -13.53
N ALA A 163 8.86 28.71 -12.90
CA ALA A 163 8.25 29.86 -13.57
C ALA A 163 9.31 30.62 -14.36
N VAL A 164 9.07 30.78 -15.65
CA VAL A 164 9.95 31.51 -16.57
C VAL A 164 9.56 32.98 -16.65
N CYS A 165 10.50 33.82 -17.05
CA CYS A 165 10.24 35.22 -17.39
C CYS A 165 10.42 35.43 -18.89
N THR A 166 9.47 36.12 -19.51
CA THR A 166 9.49 36.44 -20.94
C THR A 166 9.13 37.90 -21.15
N ASP A 167 9.65 38.48 -22.21
CA ASP A 167 9.29 39.79 -22.74
C ASP A 167 8.19 39.68 -23.83
N SER A 168 7.76 38.46 -24.18
CA SER A 168 6.63 38.28 -25.09
C SER A 168 5.36 38.91 -24.49
N HIS A 169 4.64 39.67 -25.30
CA HIS A 169 3.43 40.42 -24.91
C HIS A 169 3.65 41.61 -23.95
N THR A 170 4.90 42.06 -23.79
CA THR A 170 5.23 43.31 -23.07
C THR A 170 5.33 44.52 -24.00
N ASP A 171 4.92 44.40 -25.27
CA ASP A 171 4.88 45.56 -26.16
C ASP A 171 3.71 46.47 -25.82
N VAL A 172 3.95 47.79 -25.86
CA VAL A 172 2.95 48.85 -25.61
C VAL A 172 1.74 48.73 -26.54
N ARG A 173 1.97 48.30 -27.80
CA ARG A 173 0.92 48.11 -28.79
C ARG A 173 0.32 46.71 -28.69
N PRO A 174 -1.01 46.55 -28.80
CA PRO A 174 -2.00 47.59 -29.02
C PRO A 174 -2.32 48.38 -27.74
N LEU A 175 -2.70 49.66 -27.90
CA LEU A 175 -3.06 50.55 -26.79
C LEU A 175 -4.37 50.17 -26.09
N SER A 176 -5.20 49.37 -26.74
CA SER A 176 -6.44 48.81 -26.21
C SER A 176 -6.71 47.47 -26.88
N GLY A 177 -7.37 46.55 -26.17
CA GLY A 177 -7.63 45.18 -26.64
C GLY A 177 -6.41 44.25 -26.57
N GLY A 178 -5.36 44.64 -25.84
CA GLY A 178 -4.17 43.82 -25.67
C GLY A 178 -4.50 42.50 -24.95
N LEU A 179 -4.07 41.37 -25.50
CA LEU A 179 -4.25 40.06 -24.90
C LEU A 179 -2.93 39.55 -24.31
N ILE A 180 -2.99 39.07 -23.07
CA ILE A 180 -1.93 38.26 -22.46
C ILE A 180 -2.54 36.89 -22.16
N ALA A 181 -1.96 35.84 -22.74
CA ALA A 181 -2.38 34.46 -22.51
C ALA A 181 -1.18 33.64 -22.04
N PHE A 182 -1.29 33.11 -20.83
CA PHE A 182 -0.33 32.19 -20.24
C PHE A 182 -0.86 30.77 -20.37
N SER A 183 -0.20 29.95 -21.18
CA SER A 183 -0.46 28.50 -21.25
C SER A 183 0.46 27.76 -20.30
N THR A 184 -0.10 26.95 -19.40
CA THR A 184 0.66 26.34 -18.29
C THR A 184 1.65 25.27 -18.76
N LEU A 185 1.35 24.60 -19.87
CA LEU A 185 2.14 23.50 -20.43
C LEU A 185 3.06 23.92 -21.59
N ASP A 186 3.03 25.19 -21.99
CA ASP A 186 3.84 25.67 -23.10
C ASP A 186 5.34 25.58 -22.82
N GLY A 187 6.10 25.14 -23.82
CA GLY A 187 7.54 24.91 -23.72
C GLY A 187 7.98 23.80 -22.74
N ARG A 188 7.07 23.00 -22.16
CA ARG A 188 7.42 21.96 -21.18
C ARG A 188 7.62 20.57 -21.83
N PRO A 189 8.80 19.95 -21.72
CA PRO A 189 9.12 18.70 -22.44
C PRO A 189 8.13 17.54 -22.21
N THR A 190 7.67 17.29 -20.98
CA THR A 190 6.76 16.18 -20.67
C THR A 190 5.27 16.47 -20.90
N ALA A 191 4.90 17.60 -21.51
CA ALA A 191 3.51 17.97 -21.74
C ALA A 191 2.73 16.93 -22.58
N HIS A 192 3.39 16.28 -23.54
CA HIS A 192 2.81 15.21 -24.37
C HIS A 192 2.47 13.94 -23.58
N ASP A 193 3.11 13.71 -22.43
CA ASP A 193 2.89 12.57 -21.54
C ASP A 193 2.36 13.04 -20.16
N PHE A 194 1.49 14.04 -20.18
CA PHE A 194 0.92 14.66 -18.98
C PHE A 194 0.25 13.65 -18.03
N ASP A 195 -0.41 12.62 -18.58
CA ASP A 195 -1.09 11.59 -17.80
C ASP A 195 -0.15 10.81 -16.87
N ASN A 196 1.12 10.68 -17.23
CA ASN A 196 2.14 9.96 -16.46
C ASN A 196 3.15 10.89 -15.78
N SER A 197 3.09 12.21 -16.00
CA SER A 197 3.99 13.20 -15.39
C SER A 197 3.40 13.80 -14.11
N PRO A 198 3.72 13.27 -12.90
CA PRO A 198 3.23 13.85 -11.65
C PRO A 198 3.74 15.28 -11.42
N VAL A 199 4.91 15.60 -11.99
CA VAL A 199 5.54 16.92 -11.91
C VAL A 199 4.65 17.97 -12.58
N LEU A 200 4.17 17.70 -13.81
CA LEU A 200 3.29 18.63 -14.51
C LEU A 200 1.87 18.63 -13.94
N GLN A 201 1.37 17.48 -13.46
CA GLN A 201 0.07 17.41 -12.79
C GLN A 201 0.02 18.31 -11.56
N ASP A 202 1.11 18.40 -10.80
CA ASP A 202 1.24 19.34 -9.68
C ASP A 202 1.44 20.79 -10.18
N TRP A 203 2.25 20.99 -11.23
CA TRP A 203 2.47 22.31 -11.85
C TRP A 203 1.19 22.99 -12.31
N VAL A 204 0.25 22.27 -12.92
CA VAL A 204 -1.02 22.86 -13.37
C VAL A 204 -2.04 23.01 -12.24
N THR A 205 -1.78 22.44 -11.06
CA THR A 205 -2.73 22.48 -9.95
C THR A 205 -2.71 23.85 -9.28
N ALA A 206 -3.89 24.46 -9.12
CA ALA A 206 -4.08 25.69 -8.36
C ALA A 206 -5.45 25.73 -7.66
N THR A 207 -5.51 26.35 -6.49
CA THR A 207 -6.75 26.72 -5.77
C THR A 207 -7.08 28.20 -5.93
N ASP A 208 -6.06 29.04 -6.13
CA ASP A 208 -6.20 30.49 -6.24
C ASP A 208 -5.17 31.01 -7.23
N ILE A 209 -5.54 32.07 -7.94
CA ILE A 209 -4.67 32.75 -8.91
C ILE A 209 -4.53 34.21 -8.47
N ARG A 210 -3.30 34.71 -8.48
CA ARG A 210 -3.01 36.11 -8.20
C ARG A 210 -2.18 36.72 -9.31
N VAL A 211 -2.70 37.76 -9.93
CA VAL A 211 -2.00 38.56 -10.93
C VAL A 211 -1.51 39.84 -10.25
N THR A 212 -0.24 40.19 -10.47
CA THR A 212 0.40 41.38 -9.90
C THR A 212 0.96 42.22 -11.03
N PHE A 213 0.47 43.45 -11.17
CA PHE A 213 0.99 44.45 -12.09
C PHE A 213 2.02 45.32 -11.36
N SER A 214 3.23 45.42 -11.90
CA SER A 214 4.38 46.01 -11.20
C SER A 214 4.90 47.29 -11.86
N ARG A 215 4.79 47.40 -13.20
CA ARG A 215 5.27 48.57 -13.94
C ARG A 215 4.43 48.85 -15.18
N LEU A 216 4.10 50.13 -15.39
CA LEU A 216 3.45 50.66 -16.60
C LEU A 216 4.48 51.08 -17.63
N HIS A 217 4.10 51.06 -18.91
CA HIS A 217 4.90 51.68 -19.96
C HIS A 217 4.88 53.21 -19.84
N THR A 218 6.03 53.84 -20.02
CA THR A 218 6.16 55.29 -20.18
C THR A 218 6.30 55.59 -21.67
N PHE A 219 5.53 56.56 -22.21
CA PHE A 219 5.51 56.87 -23.65
C PHE A 219 6.69 57.76 -24.10
N GLY A 220 7.80 57.77 -23.36
CA GLY A 220 8.92 58.69 -23.61
C GLY A 220 8.69 60.12 -23.10
N ASP A 221 7.58 60.37 -22.38
CA ASP A 221 7.27 61.62 -21.68
C ASP A 221 8.11 61.78 -20.38
N GLU A 222 9.41 61.47 -20.41
CA GLU A 222 10.33 61.66 -19.28
C GLU A 222 10.88 63.11 -19.24
N SER A 223 10.05 64.11 -19.54
CA SER A 223 10.37 65.51 -19.25
C SER A 223 9.92 65.84 -17.83
N GLU A 224 10.83 66.40 -17.02
CA GLU A 224 10.66 66.69 -15.58
C GLU A 224 9.47 67.62 -15.22
N ASP A 225 8.74 68.16 -16.20
CA ASP A 225 7.47 68.88 -16.03
C ASP A 225 6.27 67.92 -16.17
N ASP A 226 6.02 67.13 -15.12
CA ASP A 226 4.87 66.25 -15.00
C ASP A 226 3.56 67.05 -14.99
N SER A 227 2.95 67.23 -16.17
CA SER A 227 1.57 67.67 -16.27
C SER A 227 0.68 66.64 -15.59
N GLU A 228 -0.18 67.04 -14.66
CA GLU A 228 -1.17 66.17 -13.98
C GLU A 228 -1.95 65.29 -14.98
N LEU A 229 -2.21 65.83 -16.18
CA LEU A 229 -2.84 65.16 -17.31
C LEU A 229 -2.07 63.95 -17.87
N ALA A 230 -0.74 63.91 -17.76
CA ALA A 230 0.08 62.76 -18.16
C ALA A 230 -0.05 61.64 -17.13
N ARG A 231 0.01 61.98 -15.84
CA ARG A 231 -0.16 61.00 -14.75
C ARG A 231 -1.55 60.34 -14.78
N ASP A 232 -2.59 61.11 -15.09
CA ASP A 232 -3.96 60.63 -15.27
C ASP A 232 -4.13 59.63 -16.42
N SER A 233 -3.15 59.49 -17.31
CA SER A 233 -3.19 58.53 -18.44
C SER A 233 -2.59 57.16 -18.15
N TYR A 234 -1.89 57.02 -17.02
CA TYR A 234 -1.19 55.79 -16.66
C TYR A 234 -1.98 55.00 -15.62
N PHE A 235 -2.73 53.99 -16.06
CA PHE A 235 -3.52 53.11 -15.19
C PHE A 235 -3.62 51.70 -15.79
N TYR A 236 -4.04 50.74 -14.98
CA TYR A 236 -4.35 49.39 -15.44
C TYR A 236 -5.85 49.24 -15.64
N ALA A 237 -6.27 48.76 -16.81
CA ALA A 237 -7.66 48.42 -17.07
C ALA A 237 -7.78 47.09 -17.83
N VAL A 238 -8.68 46.22 -17.35
CA VAL A 238 -8.87 44.85 -17.84
C VAL A 238 -10.35 44.60 -18.06
N SER A 239 -10.72 44.10 -19.25
CA SER A 239 -12.09 43.75 -19.60
C SER A 239 -12.48 42.33 -19.23
N ASP A 240 -11.53 41.41 -19.20
CA ASP A 240 -11.84 40.00 -18.97
C ASP A 240 -10.63 39.25 -18.41
N LEU A 241 -10.86 38.50 -17.33
CA LEU A 241 -9.93 37.59 -16.68
C LEU A 241 -10.49 36.18 -16.78
N GLN A 242 -9.82 35.33 -17.55
CA GLN A 242 -10.20 33.93 -17.69
C GLN A 242 -9.15 33.01 -17.07
N VAL A 243 -9.64 32.01 -16.34
CA VAL A 243 -8.81 30.91 -15.84
C VAL A 243 -9.40 29.62 -16.38
N GLY A 244 -8.92 29.23 -17.56
CA GLY A 244 -9.36 28.05 -18.28
C GLY A 244 -8.76 26.79 -17.67
N GLY A 245 -9.61 25.85 -17.29
CA GLY A 245 -9.15 24.59 -16.73
C GLY A 245 -10.30 23.64 -16.45
N ARG A 246 -9.99 22.60 -15.68
CA ARG A 246 -11.00 21.64 -15.22
C ARG A 246 -10.82 21.35 -13.74
N CYS A 247 -11.91 20.97 -13.10
CA CYS A 247 -11.90 20.49 -11.73
C CYS A 247 -10.91 19.32 -11.56
N LYS A 248 -10.00 19.40 -10.57
CA LYS A 248 -9.07 18.31 -10.27
C LYS A 248 -9.80 17.18 -9.55
N CYS A 249 -10.02 16.06 -10.25
CA CYS A 249 -10.66 14.85 -9.73
C CYS A 249 -9.85 13.56 -10.00
N ASN A 250 -8.58 13.69 -10.40
CA ASN A 250 -7.67 12.57 -10.65
C ASN A 250 -8.20 11.51 -11.64
N GLY A 251 -9.12 11.89 -12.53
CA GLY A 251 -9.73 10.97 -13.50
C GLY A 251 -10.79 10.01 -12.92
N HIS A 252 -11.27 10.27 -11.70
CA HIS A 252 -12.29 9.46 -11.02
C HIS A 252 -13.63 10.17 -10.84
N ALA A 253 -13.88 11.29 -11.52
CA ALA A 253 -15.19 11.94 -11.55
C ALA A 253 -15.42 12.67 -12.87
N SER A 254 -16.64 12.60 -13.38
CA SER A 254 -17.08 13.28 -14.59
C SER A 254 -17.57 14.71 -14.35
N ARG A 255 -17.77 15.12 -13.09
CA ARG A 255 -18.23 16.47 -12.72
C ARG A 255 -17.89 16.84 -11.29
N CYS A 256 -17.96 18.13 -11.00
CA CYS A 256 -17.95 18.68 -9.65
C CYS A 256 -19.37 19.08 -9.23
N VAL A 257 -19.70 18.91 -7.96
CA VAL A 257 -20.97 19.29 -7.35
C VAL A 257 -20.70 20.09 -6.09
N ARG A 258 -21.66 20.90 -5.63
CA ARG A 258 -21.55 21.56 -4.33
C ARG A 258 -22.05 20.62 -3.24
N ASP A 259 -21.32 20.54 -2.14
CA ASP A 259 -21.72 19.76 -0.98
C ASP A 259 -22.71 20.51 -0.07
N ARG A 260 -22.93 20.00 1.15
CA ARG A 260 -23.86 20.62 2.12
C ARG A 260 -23.35 21.95 2.67
N ASP A 261 -22.05 22.18 2.64
CA ASP A 261 -21.38 23.39 3.13
C ASP A 261 -21.13 24.37 1.96
N ASP A 262 -21.85 24.20 0.83
CA ASP A 262 -21.71 24.94 -0.43
C ASP A 262 -20.30 24.89 -1.04
N SER A 263 -19.48 23.93 -0.62
CA SER A 263 -18.10 23.74 -1.11
C SER A 263 -18.09 22.89 -2.36
N LEU A 264 -17.35 23.33 -3.38
CA LEU A 264 -17.24 22.60 -4.65
C LEU A 264 -16.36 21.35 -4.44
N VAL A 265 -16.90 20.18 -4.75
CA VAL A 265 -16.26 18.86 -4.53
C VAL A 265 -16.47 17.94 -5.73
N CYS A 266 -15.59 16.96 -5.95
CA CYS A 266 -15.78 15.97 -7.01
C CYS A 266 -16.90 14.97 -6.68
N ASP A 267 -17.74 14.61 -7.66
CA ASP A 267 -18.69 13.48 -7.56
C ASP A 267 -17.94 12.15 -7.79
N CYS A 268 -17.17 11.73 -6.78
CA CYS A 268 -16.20 10.64 -6.91
C CYS A 268 -16.83 9.26 -7.23
N LYS A 269 -16.28 8.63 -8.27
CA LYS A 269 -16.56 7.26 -8.73
C LYS A 269 -15.38 6.33 -8.43
N HIS A 270 -15.34 5.14 -9.02
CA HIS A 270 -14.20 4.21 -8.91
C HIS A 270 -13.86 3.82 -7.46
N ASN A 271 -14.85 3.84 -6.58
CA ASN A 271 -14.70 3.64 -5.13
C ASN A 271 -13.66 4.57 -4.48
N THR A 272 -13.50 5.78 -5.03
CA THR A 272 -12.67 6.84 -4.47
C THR A 272 -13.51 7.83 -3.65
N GLU A 273 -12.86 8.56 -2.76
CA GLU A 273 -13.45 9.63 -1.96
C GLU A 273 -12.41 10.73 -1.71
N GLY A 274 -12.82 11.78 -0.99
CA GLY A 274 -12.01 12.98 -0.79
C GLY A 274 -12.33 14.06 -1.82
N PRO A 275 -11.90 15.30 -1.58
CA PRO A 275 -12.33 16.42 -2.41
C PRO A 275 -11.83 16.33 -3.86
N GLU A 276 -10.67 15.71 -4.07
CA GLU A 276 -10.07 15.46 -5.40
C GLU A 276 -10.16 13.99 -5.83
N CYS A 277 -10.94 13.16 -5.14
CA CYS A 277 -10.94 11.70 -5.34
C CYS A 277 -9.54 11.08 -5.14
N ASP A 278 -8.81 11.60 -4.17
CA ASP A 278 -7.39 11.39 -3.88
C ASP A 278 -7.12 10.22 -2.93
N ARG A 279 -8.17 9.52 -2.48
CA ARG A 279 -8.08 8.34 -1.62
C ARG A 279 -9.17 7.33 -1.89
N CYS A 280 -8.95 6.09 -1.46
CA CYS A 280 -9.95 5.03 -1.55
C CYS A 280 -11.02 5.14 -0.46
N LYS A 281 -12.28 4.84 -0.82
CA LYS A 281 -13.38 4.67 0.13
C LYS A 281 -13.03 3.63 1.20
N PRO A 282 -13.64 3.72 2.39
CA PRO A 282 -13.53 2.69 3.40
C PRO A 282 -13.82 1.31 2.81
N PHE A 283 -13.07 0.31 3.28
CA PHE A 283 -13.15 -1.09 2.83
C PHE A 283 -12.62 -1.37 1.41
N HIS A 284 -12.12 -0.37 0.68
CA HIS A 284 -11.54 -0.54 -0.67
C HIS A 284 -10.01 -0.41 -0.67
N TYR A 285 -9.36 -1.05 0.30
CA TYR A 285 -7.91 -0.99 0.51
C TYR A 285 -7.18 -2.25 0.03
N ASP A 286 -7.69 -2.92 -1.01
CA ASP A 286 -7.05 -4.13 -1.52
C ASP A 286 -5.79 -3.84 -2.35
N ARG A 287 -5.73 -2.68 -3.00
CA ARG A 287 -4.54 -2.15 -3.67
C ARG A 287 -4.35 -0.65 -3.36
N PRO A 288 -3.16 -0.08 -3.57
CA PRO A 288 -2.93 1.35 -3.38
C PRO A 288 -3.83 2.19 -4.30
N TRP A 289 -4.20 3.39 -3.83
CA TRP A 289 -4.83 4.40 -4.68
C TRP A 289 -3.85 4.88 -5.76
N GLN A 290 -4.34 5.11 -6.97
CA GLN A 290 -3.59 5.72 -8.08
C GLN A 290 -4.55 6.56 -8.94
N ARG A 291 -4.03 7.64 -9.53
CA ARG A 291 -4.73 8.46 -10.53
C ARG A 291 -5.12 7.60 -11.75
N ALA A 292 -6.30 7.84 -12.32
CA ALA A 292 -6.69 7.18 -13.57
C ALA A 292 -5.89 7.72 -14.75
N THR A 293 -5.46 6.82 -15.64
CA THR A 293 -4.76 7.15 -16.89
C THR A 293 -5.70 6.94 -18.08
N ALA A 294 -5.30 7.34 -19.28
CA ALA A 294 -6.08 7.04 -20.48
C ALA A 294 -6.33 5.53 -20.71
N ARG A 295 -5.45 4.66 -20.19
CA ARG A 295 -5.51 3.20 -20.39
C ARG A 295 -6.16 2.46 -19.22
N GLU A 296 -5.85 2.87 -18.00
CA GLU A 296 -6.27 2.18 -16.77
C GLU A 296 -7.04 3.14 -15.86
N ALA A 297 -8.25 2.75 -15.46
CA ALA A 297 -9.10 3.53 -14.57
C ALA A 297 -8.58 3.60 -13.13
N ASN A 298 -7.74 2.64 -12.73
CA ASN A 298 -7.12 2.56 -11.41
C ASN A 298 -8.11 2.68 -10.25
N GLU A 299 -9.24 1.99 -10.35
CA GLU A 299 -10.28 2.01 -9.34
C GLU A 299 -9.82 1.37 -8.02
N CYS A 300 -10.38 1.84 -6.91
CA CYS A 300 -10.14 1.21 -5.63
C CYS A 300 -10.93 -0.10 -5.52
N VAL A 301 -10.24 -1.16 -5.10
CA VAL A 301 -10.77 -2.52 -5.06
C VAL A 301 -11.17 -2.89 -3.64
N ALA A 302 -12.39 -3.41 -3.49
CA ALA A 302 -12.94 -3.87 -2.21
C ALA A 302 -12.10 -5.01 -1.64
N CYS A 303 -11.84 -4.95 -0.33
CA CYS A 303 -11.16 -6.03 0.38
C CYS A 303 -12.04 -7.29 0.43
N ASN A 304 -11.48 -8.44 0.06
CA ASN A 304 -12.17 -9.70 0.25
C ASN A 304 -12.08 -10.17 1.70
N CYS A 305 -13.19 -10.08 2.45
CA CYS A 305 -13.29 -10.54 3.84
C CYS A 305 -14.36 -11.61 4.06
N ASN A 306 -14.83 -12.26 2.98
CA ASN A 306 -15.90 -13.26 3.03
C ASN A 306 -17.13 -12.81 3.86
N LEU A 307 -17.48 -11.51 3.86
CA LEU A 307 -18.58 -10.94 4.65
C LEU A 307 -18.43 -11.08 6.19
N HIS A 308 -17.24 -11.37 6.70
CA HIS A 308 -16.98 -11.45 8.14
C HIS A 308 -16.28 -10.22 8.72
N ALA A 309 -15.89 -9.24 7.91
CA ALA A 309 -15.35 -7.97 8.39
C ALA A 309 -15.94 -6.79 7.60
N ARG A 310 -16.07 -5.65 8.27
CA ARG A 310 -16.49 -4.37 7.66
C ARG A 310 -15.34 -3.39 7.46
N ARG A 311 -14.14 -3.73 7.94
CA ARG A 311 -12.94 -2.90 7.89
C ARG A 311 -11.79 -3.75 7.38
N CYS A 312 -10.92 -3.11 6.62
CA CYS A 312 -9.65 -3.69 6.20
C CYS A 312 -8.57 -2.62 6.20
N ARG A 313 -7.32 -3.04 6.08
CA ARG A 313 -6.16 -2.18 5.86
C ARG A 313 -5.33 -2.71 4.70
N PHE A 314 -4.59 -1.83 4.06
CA PHE A 314 -3.62 -2.22 3.05
C PHE A 314 -2.30 -2.69 3.70
N ASN A 315 -1.64 -3.67 3.06
CA ASN A 315 -0.29 -4.10 3.39
C ASN A 315 0.57 -4.21 2.12
N MET A 316 1.61 -3.39 2.05
CA MET A 316 2.50 -3.28 0.89
C MET A 316 3.32 -4.56 0.61
N GLU A 317 3.74 -5.29 1.64
CA GLU A 317 4.53 -6.52 1.48
C GLU A 317 3.70 -7.62 0.83
N LEU A 318 2.46 -7.81 1.32
CA LEU A 318 1.52 -8.77 0.76
C LEU A 318 1.16 -8.41 -0.69
N PHE A 319 1.00 -7.12 -0.99
CA PHE A 319 0.76 -6.64 -2.34
C PHE A 319 1.91 -7.02 -3.28
N LYS A 320 3.16 -6.77 -2.89
CA LYS A 320 4.35 -7.17 -3.67
C LYS A 320 4.42 -8.68 -3.86
N LEU A 321 4.20 -9.48 -2.81
CA LEU A 321 4.22 -10.95 -2.87
C LEU A 321 3.11 -11.53 -3.75
N SER A 322 1.97 -10.84 -3.87
CA SER A 322 0.88 -11.24 -4.77
C SER A 322 1.12 -10.93 -6.25
N GLY A 323 2.27 -10.33 -6.59
CA GLY A 323 2.54 -9.82 -7.93
C GLY A 323 1.77 -8.53 -8.23
N ARG A 324 1.64 -7.63 -7.24
CA ARG A 324 0.89 -6.37 -7.32
C ARG A 324 -0.61 -6.55 -7.63
N LYS A 325 -1.22 -7.61 -7.10
CA LYS A 325 -2.65 -7.91 -7.29
C LYS A 325 -3.50 -7.54 -6.07
N SER A 326 -3.11 -8.00 -4.87
CA SER A 326 -3.90 -7.83 -3.64
C SER A 326 -3.01 -7.75 -2.40
N GLY A 327 -3.19 -6.66 -1.64
CA GLY A 327 -2.55 -6.37 -0.35
C GLY A 327 -3.53 -6.15 0.80
N GLY A 328 -4.84 -6.30 0.59
CA GLY A 328 -5.85 -6.05 1.61
C GLY A 328 -5.81 -7.09 2.74
N VAL A 329 -5.96 -6.62 3.97
CA VAL A 329 -6.02 -7.44 5.20
C VAL A 329 -7.24 -7.05 6.02
N CYS A 330 -8.11 -8.00 6.28
CA CYS A 330 -9.34 -7.79 7.06
C CYS A 330 -9.02 -7.52 8.53
N LEU A 331 -9.84 -6.68 9.15
CA LEU A 331 -9.71 -6.31 10.56
C LEU A 331 -10.92 -6.81 11.34
N ASN A 332 -10.67 -7.36 12.53
CA ASN A 332 -11.69 -7.83 13.47
C ASN A 332 -12.70 -8.79 12.82
N CYS A 333 -12.19 -9.92 12.30
CA CYS A 333 -13.03 -10.99 11.75
C CYS A 333 -14.12 -11.41 12.76
N ARG A 334 -15.38 -11.36 12.31
CA ARG A 334 -16.57 -11.76 13.06
C ARG A 334 -16.91 -13.22 12.75
N HIS A 335 -17.99 -13.73 13.36
CA HIS A 335 -18.52 -15.06 13.06
C HIS A 335 -17.52 -16.19 13.33
N ASN A 336 -16.65 -16.00 14.34
CA ASN A 336 -15.61 -16.96 14.74
C ASN A 336 -14.65 -17.36 13.60
N THR A 337 -14.46 -16.47 12.63
CA THR A 337 -13.47 -16.63 11.56
C THR A 337 -12.15 -15.94 11.92
N ALA A 338 -11.08 -16.33 11.23
CA ALA A 338 -9.73 -15.83 11.39
C ALA A 338 -8.97 -15.85 10.06
N GLY A 339 -7.78 -15.25 10.06
CA GLY A 339 -6.91 -15.12 8.90
C GLY A 339 -7.13 -13.84 8.10
N ARG A 340 -6.24 -13.61 7.11
CA ARG A 340 -6.18 -12.40 6.29
C ARG A 340 -7.53 -12.01 5.68
N HIS A 341 -8.23 -12.99 5.12
CA HIS A 341 -9.53 -12.81 4.46
C HIS A 341 -10.71 -13.36 5.29
N CYS A 342 -10.50 -13.60 6.60
CA CYS A 342 -11.49 -14.26 7.44
C CYS A 342 -11.98 -15.60 6.84
N HIS A 343 -11.03 -16.41 6.33
CA HIS A 343 -11.28 -17.54 5.43
C HIS A 343 -11.15 -18.91 6.10
N TYR A 344 -10.75 -18.94 7.37
CA TYR A 344 -10.72 -20.16 8.19
C TYR A 344 -11.31 -19.87 9.58
N CYS A 345 -11.59 -20.92 10.34
CA CYS A 345 -12.20 -20.79 11.66
C CYS A 345 -11.15 -20.51 12.74
N LYS A 346 -11.51 -19.64 13.68
CA LYS A 346 -10.68 -19.34 14.86
C LYS A 346 -10.45 -20.63 15.67
N GLU A 347 -9.37 -20.67 16.44
CA GLU A 347 -9.12 -21.74 17.40
C GLU A 347 -10.34 -21.97 18.32
N GLY A 348 -10.68 -23.24 18.57
CA GLY A 348 -11.91 -23.65 19.26
C GLY A 348 -13.14 -23.79 18.33
N PHE A 349 -12.98 -23.53 17.03
CA PHE A 349 -14.02 -23.71 16.02
C PHE A 349 -13.51 -24.53 14.82
N TYR A 350 -14.41 -25.19 14.12
CA TYR A 350 -14.15 -25.93 12.89
C TYR A 350 -15.13 -25.55 11.77
N ARG A 351 -14.76 -25.87 10.54
CA ARG A 351 -15.47 -25.51 9.33
C ARG A 351 -16.69 -26.42 9.11
N ASP A 352 -17.89 -25.83 9.04
CA ASP A 352 -19.12 -26.52 8.66
C ASP A 352 -19.30 -26.52 7.13
N LEU A 353 -18.81 -27.57 6.47
CA LEU A 353 -18.83 -27.69 5.01
C LEU A 353 -20.24 -27.65 4.38
N SER A 354 -21.32 -27.80 5.15
CA SER A 354 -22.68 -27.65 4.64
C SER A 354 -23.06 -26.21 4.28
N LYS A 355 -22.27 -25.22 4.73
CA LYS A 355 -22.53 -23.78 4.53
C LYS A 355 -21.37 -23.17 3.75
N PRO A 356 -21.59 -22.16 2.89
CA PRO A 356 -20.49 -21.44 2.23
C PRO A 356 -19.65 -20.71 3.26
N ILE A 357 -18.38 -20.41 2.93
CA ILE A 357 -17.45 -19.75 3.87
C ILE A 357 -18.01 -18.41 4.35
N SER A 358 -18.69 -17.66 3.50
CA SER A 358 -19.26 -16.35 3.82
C SER A 358 -20.45 -16.36 4.78
N HIS A 359 -20.98 -17.54 5.12
CA HIS A 359 -22.14 -17.66 5.98
C HIS A 359 -21.80 -17.34 7.43
N ARG A 360 -22.69 -16.63 8.16
CA ARG A 360 -22.47 -16.24 9.57
C ARG A 360 -22.20 -17.40 10.54
N LYS A 361 -22.63 -18.62 10.17
CA LYS A 361 -22.43 -19.88 10.91
C LYS A 361 -21.51 -20.86 10.16
N ALA A 362 -20.60 -20.37 9.30
CA ALA A 362 -19.65 -21.22 8.58
C ALA A 362 -18.64 -21.91 9.51
N CYS A 363 -18.46 -21.36 10.72
CA CYS A 363 -17.64 -21.91 11.79
C CYS A 363 -18.51 -22.38 12.94
N LYS A 364 -18.37 -23.66 13.28
CA LYS A 364 -19.08 -24.33 14.39
C LYS A 364 -18.10 -24.59 15.53
N GLU A 365 -18.59 -24.45 16.75
CA GLU A 365 -17.77 -24.61 17.96
C GLU A 365 -17.35 -26.07 18.15
N CYS A 366 -16.13 -26.27 18.66
CA CYS A 366 -15.62 -27.56 19.05
C CYS A 366 -16.27 -27.98 20.38
N ASP A 367 -17.20 -28.92 20.34
CA ASP A 367 -17.84 -29.47 21.55
C ASP A 367 -17.02 -30.64 22.12
N CYS A 368 -15.77 -30.37 22.53
CA CYS A 368 -14.87 -31.43 23.01
C CYS A 368 -15.23 -31.85 24.45
N HIS A 369 -15.50 -33.15 24.64
CA HIS A 369 -15.93 -33.67 25.94
C HIS A 369 -14.86 -33.41 27.03
N PRO A 370 -15.22 -32.75 28.15
CA PRO A 370 -14.26 -32.21 29.12
C PRO A 370 -13.39 -33.30 29.77
N VAL A 371 -13.94 -34.50 29.91
CA VAL A 371 -13.22 -35.65 30.50
C VAL A 371 -12.53 -36.49 29.42
N GLY A 372 -13.12 -36.62 28.23
CA GLY A 372 -12.72 -37.58 27.20
C GLY A 372 -11.68 -37.03 26.23
N ALA A 373 -11.67 -35.71 26.03
CA ALA A 373 -10.68 -35.02 25.22
C ALA A 373 -9.46 -34.60 26.06
N ALA A 374 -8.31 -34.49 25.40
CA ALA A 374 -7.07 -33.96 25.96
C ALA A 374 -6.96 -32.43 25.84
N GLY A 375 -7.86 -31.79 25.09
CA GLY A 375 -7.91 -30.34 24.89
C GLY A 375 -9.22 -29.91 24.23
N GLN A 376 -9.50 -28.60 24.27
CA GLN A 376 -10.72 -27.98 23.73
C GLN A 376 -10.60 -27.58 22.24
N THR A 377 -9.38 -27.52 21.71
CA THR A 377 -9.14 -27.20 20.30
C THR A 377 -9.27 -28.46 19.44
N CYS A 378 -10.32 -28.52 18.62
CA CYS A 378 -10.51 -29.58 17.62
C CYS A 378 -9.84 -29.24 16.28
N ASN A 379 -9.74 -30.23 15.39
CA ASN A 379 -9.24 -30.04 14.03
C ASN A 379 -10.16 -29.09 13.24
N GLN A 380 -9.61 -28.01 12.67
CA GLN A 380 -10.39 -26.96 12.00
C GLN A 380 -11.16 -27.45 10.75
N THR A 381 -10.75 -28.56 10.13
CA THR A 381 -11.42 -29.10 8.93
C THR A 381 -12.41 -30.20 9.27
N THR A 382 -12.05 -31.11 10.18
CA THR A 382 -12.87 -32.31 10.47
C THR A 382 -13.73 -32.17 11.72
N GLY A 383 -13.43 -31.21 12.60
CA GLY A 383 -14.06 -31.10 13.92
C GLY A 383 -13.58 -32.14 14.94
N GLN A 384 -12.62 -33.00 14.59
CA GLN A 384 -12.15 -34.06 15.48
C GLN A 384 -11.38 -33.48 16.67
N CYS A 385 -11.88 -33.75 17.87
CA CYS A 385 -11.21 -33.41 19.12
C CYS A 385 -10.03 -34.37 19.41
N PRO A 386 -8.99 -33.91 20.12
CA PRO A 386 -7.86 -34.76 20.49
C PRO A 386 -8.27 -35.70 21.63
N CYS A 387 -8.68 -36.94 21.31
CA CYS A 387 -9.18 -37.88 22.30
C CYS A 387 -8.08 -38.49 23.18
N LYS A 388 -8.39 -38.75 24.46
CA LYS A 388 -7.53 -39.52 25.37
C LYS A 388 -7.48 -40.99 24.97
N ASP A 389 -6.50 -41.72 25.52
CA ASP A 389 -6.32 -43.14 25.26
C ASP A 389 -7.60 -43.95 25.56
N GLY A 390 -8.00 -44.79 24.61
CA GLY A 390 -9.22 -45.60 24.72
C GLY A 390 -10.54 -44.86 24.48
N VAL A 391 -10.51 -43.55 24.21
CA VAL A 391 -11.69 -42.71 23.90
C VAL A 391 -11.82 -42.51 22.38
N THR A 392 -13.03 -42.44 21.85
CA THR A 392 -13.35 -42.21 20.44
C THR A 392 -14.59 -41.32 20.26
N GLY A 393 -14.95 -41.04 19.00
CA GLY A 393 -15.98 -40.08 18.61
C GLY A 393 -15.40 -38.71 18.26
N ILE A 394 -16.13 -37.91 17.46
CA ILE A 394 -15.69 -36.57 17.02
C ILE A 394 -15.45 -35.67 18.24
N THR A 395 -16.33 -35.75 19.22
CA THR A 395 -16.27 -34.98 20.48
C THR A 395 -15.59 -35.74 21.63
N CYS A 396 -15.02 -36.93 21.39
CA CYS A 396 -14.41 -37.78 22.42
C CYS A 396 -15.38 -38.16 23.56
N ASN A 397 -16.62 -38.49 23.21
CA ASN A 397 -17.71 -38.73 24.17
C ASN A 397 -17.98 -40.21 24.49
N ARG A 398 -17.20 -41.16 23.96
CA ARG A 398 -17.42 -42.60 24.18
C ARG A 398 -16.12 -43.40 24.19
N CYS A 399 -16.12 -44.55 24.85
CA CYS A 399 -14.98 -45.47 24.81
C CYS A 399 -14.93 -46.21 23.47
N ALA A 400 -13.71 -46.48 22.99
CA ALA A 400 -13.46 -47.29 21.82
C ALA A 400 -13.85 -48.76 22.07
N LYS A 401 -14.06 -49.52 21.00
CA LYS A 401 -14.36 -50.96 21.10
C LYS A 401 -13.25 -51.68 21.89
N GLY A 402 -13.64 -52.48 22.89
CA GLY A 402 -12.71 -53.16 23.80
C GLY A 402 -12.25 -52.33 25.01
N TYR A 403 -12.86 -51.17 25.25
CA TYR A 403 -12.68 -50.34 26.43
C TYR A 403 -14.00 -50.13 27.17
N GLN A 404 -13.93 -49.96 28.49
CA GLN A 404 -15.07 -49.63 29.37
C GLN A 404 -14.80 -48.34 30.15
N GLN A 405 -15.87 -47.64 30.54
CA GLN A 405 -15.76 -46.38 31.26
C GLN A 405 -15.27 -46.60 32.69
N SER A 406 -14.27 -45.83 33.11
CA SER A 406 -13.75 -45.80 34.47
C SER A 406 -14.32 -44.61 35.26
N ARG A 407 -14.15 -44.63 36.58
CA ARG A 407 -14.50 -43.49 37.46
C ARG A 407 -13.43 -42.38 37.48
N SER A 408 -12.30 -42.56 36.81
CA SER A 408 -11.19 -41.60 36.81
C SER A 408 -11.36 -40.53 35.72
N PRO A 409 -11.37 -39.23 36.06
CA PRO A 409 -11.37 -38.16 35.07
C PRO A 409 -10.09 -38.09 34.22
N ILE A 410 -8.98 -38.66 34.73
CA ILE A 410 -7.69 -38.64 34.05
C ILE A 410 -7.62 -39.75 33.00
N ALA A 411 -8.11 -40.95 33.31
CA ALA A 411 -8.14 -42.11 32.44
C ALA A 411 -9.57 -42.66 32.31
N PRO A 412 -10.45 -42.01 31.53
CA PRO A 412 -11.88 -42.31 31.52
C PRO A 412 -12.25 -43.63 30.84
N CYS A 413 -11.37 -44.21 30.02
CA CYS A 413 -11.61 -45.49 29.35
C CYS A 413 -10.45 -46.44 29.62
N ILE A 414 -10.74 -47.62 30.16
CA ILE A 414 -9.76 -48.68 30.43
C ILE A 414 -10.06 -49.90 29.57
N LYS A 415 -9.02 -50.62 29.14
CA LYS A 415 -9.18 -51.80 28.28
C LYS A 415 -9.90 -52.92 29.05
N ILE A 416 -10.89 -53.56 28.44
CA ILE A 416 -11.56 -54.72 29.00
C ILE A 416 -10.53 -55.86 29.06
N PRO A 417 -10.27 -56.47 30.23
CA PRO A 417 -9.40 -57.63 30.31
C PRO A 417 -10.00 -58.75 29.46
N ALA A 418 -9.23 -59.28 28.52
CA ALA A 418 -9.60 -60.51 27.84
C ALA A 418 -9.48 -61.64 28.86
N ALA A 419 -10.56 -62.39 29.10
CA ALA A 419 -10.45 -63.66 29.81
C ALA A 419 -9.46 -64.55 29.02
N PRO A 420 -8.47 -65.18 29.67
CA PRO A 420 -7.59 -66.10 28.98
C PRO A 420 -8.43 -67.28 28.47
N PRO A 421 -8.29 -67.70 27.20
CA PRO A 421 -8.83 -68.99 26.79
C PRO A 421 -8.09 -70.09 27.55
N THR A 422 -8.87 -70.99 28.14
CA THR A 422 -8.41 -72.21 28.80
C THR A 422 -7.75 -73.09 27.75
N THR A 423 -6.42 -73.18 27.76
CA THR A 423 -5.69 -74.24 27.04
C THR A 423 -4.49 -74.68 27.85
N ALA A 424 -4.38 -76.01 27.96
CA ALA A 424 -3.50 -76.77 28.80
C ALA A 424 -2.01 -76.42 28.64
N ALA A 425 -1.29 -76.62 29.73
CA ALA A 425 0.15 -76.50 29.81
C ALA A 425 0.86 -77.34 28.73
N SER A 426 1.75 -76.69 27.99
CA SER A 426 2.92 -77.34 27.42
C SER A 426 4.08 -76.35 27.49
N SER A 427 5.09 -76.77 28.23
CA SER A 427 6.36 -76.12 28.51
C SER A 427 7.12 -75.75 27.24
N ALA A 428 7.62 -74.51 27.19
CA ALA A 428 8.80 -74.16 26.42
C ALA A 428 9.55 -73.03 27.15
N GLU A 429 10.54 -73.47 27.92
CA GLU A 429 11.79 -72.78 28.31
C GLU A 429 11.82 -71.25 28.21
N GLU A 430 11.86 -70.58 29.38
CA GLU A 430 12.51 -69.28 29.47
C GLU A 430 13.99 -69.42 29.12
N PRO A 431 14.53 -68.64 28.16
CA PRO A 431 15.96 -68.44 28.08
C PRO A 431 16.35 -67.45 29.17
N ALA A 432 17.21 -67.94 30.04
CA ALA A 432 17.97 -67.22 31.02
C ALA A 432 18.53 -65.88 30.50
N ASP A 433 18.34 -64.86 31.33
CA ASP A 433 19.29 -63.78 31.57
C ASP A 433 19.54 -62.73 30.46
N CYS A 434 18.46 -62.11 29.96
CA CYS A 434 18.59 -60.84 29.23
C CYS A 434 19.05 -59.65 30.11
N ASP A 435 18.99 -59.74 31.45
CA ASP A 435 19.41 -58.66 32.37
C ASP A 435 20.96 -58.59 32.49
N SER A 436 21.71 -59.68 32.27
CA SER A 436 23.17 -59.66 32.13
C SER A 436 23.67 -59.35 30.70
N TYR A 437 22.92 -59.73 29.67
CA TYR A 437 23.33 -59.57 28.26
C TYR A 437 23.25 -58.12 27.75
N CYS A 438 22.23 -57.36 28.17
CA CYS A 438 22.13 -55.93 27.91
C CYS A 438 21.60 -55.19 29.14
N LYS A 439 22.33 -54.19 29.65
CA LYS A 439 21.79 -53.26 30.65
C LYS A 439 20.71 -52.39 29.98
N ALA A 440 19.49 -52.91 29.89
CA ALA A 440 18.35 -52.15 29.43
C ALA A 440 18.24 -50.89 30.29
N SER A 441 18.40 -49.72 29.68
CA SER A 441 18.36 -48.46 30.41
C SER A 441 16.94 -48.26 30.96
N LYS A 442 16.71 -48.57 32.24
CA LYS A 442 15.41 -48.52 32.94
C LYS A 442 14.92 -47.07 33.20
N GLY A 443 15.07 -46.15 32.25
CA GLY A 443 14.65 -44.75 32.39
C GLY A 443 14.46 -43.99 31.06
N LYS A 444 13.75 -42.85 31.11
CA LYS A 444 13.59 -41.92 29.97
C LYS A 444 14.98 -41.38 29.55
N LEU A 445 15.61 -41.99 28.54
CA LEU A 445 16.89 -41.53 28.00
C LEU A 445 16.79 -40.06 27.56
N LYS A 446 17.46 -39.16 28.30
CA LYS A 446 17.74 -37.80 27.85
C LYS A 446 19.11 -37.77 27.17
N ILE A 447 19.15 -37.35 25.90
CA ILE A 447 20.42 -37.14 25.18
C ILE A 447 21.10 -35.87 25.70
N ASN A 448 22.38 -36.01 26.10
CA ASN A 448 23.22 -34.91 26.54
C ASN A 448 24.47 -34.83 25.66
N MET A 449 25.24 -33.75 25.82
CA MET A 449 26.41 -33.50 24.98
C MET A 449 27.48 -34.58 25.13
N LYS A 450 27.71 -35.07 26.35
CA LYS A 450 28.69 -36.13 26.63
C LYS A 450 28.37 -37.43 25.89
N LYS A 451 27.09 -37.84 25.85
CA LYS A 451 26.63 -39.03 25.11
C LYS A 451 26.72 -38.85 23.59
N TYR A 452 26.42 -37.65 23.08
CA TYR A 452 26.54 -37.32 21.67
C TYR A 452 28.01 -37.34 21.20
N CYS A 453 28.94 -36.78 21.98
CA CYS A 453 30.36 -36.78 21.63
C CYS A 453 31.00 -38.18 21.66
N LYS A 454 30.51 -39.08 22.52
CA LYS A 454 31.02 -40.47 22.67
C LYS A 454 30.67 -41.43 21.53
N LYS A 455 29.75 -41.04 20.63
CA LYS A 455 29.30 -41.88 19.52
C LYS A 455 29.82 -41.34 18.20
N ASP A 456 30.15 -42.21 17.26
CA ASP A 456 30.77 -41.84 15.98
C ASP A 456 29.78 -41.22 15.02
N TYR A 457 28.55 -41.73 14.99
CA TYR A 457 27.49 -41.21 14.15
C TYR A 457 26.19 -40.98 14.93
N ALA A 458 25.37 -40.05 14.43
CA ALA A 458 24.07 -39.72 15.00
C ALA A 458 23.10 -39.33 13.88
N VAL A 459 22.07 -40.15 13.68
CA VAL A 459 21.14 -40.03 12.55
C VAL A 459 19.69 -40.17 12.99
N GLN A 460 18.81 -39.44 12.34
CA GLN A 460 17.37 -39.60 12.47
C GLN A 460 16.88 -40.54 11.37
N ILE A 461 16.30 -41.66 11.79
CA ILE A 461 15.82 -42.72 10.93
C ILE A 461 14.30 -42.90 11.05
N HIS A 462 13.67 -43.31 9.96
CA HIS A 462 12.30 -43.81 9.92
C HIS A 462 12.30 -45.23 9.41
N ILE A 463 11.67 -46.13 10.16
CA ILE A 463 11.74 -47.57 9.87
C ILE A 463 10.57 -47.95 8.98
N LEU A 464 10.87 -48.43 7.79
CA LEU A 464 9.87 -48.75 6.77
C LEU A 464 9.43 -50.21 6.90
N LYS A 465 10.37 -51.14 6.78
CA LYS A 465 10.11 -52.59 6.82
C LYS A 465 11.21 -53.35 7.57
N ALA A 466 10.88 -54.55 8.04
CA ALA A 466 11.76 -55.44 8.78
C ALA A 466 11.67 -56.85 8.19
N GLU A 467 12.81 -57.44 7.86
CA GLU A 467 12.95 -58.79 7.30
C GLU A 467 13.93 -59.58 8.18
N ARG A 468 13.61 -60.83 8.52
CA ARG A 468 14.51 -61.70 9.29
C ARG A 468 15.41 -62.46 8.32
N ASN A 469 16.72 -62.41 8.54
CA ASN A 469 17.74 -63.09 7.74
C ASN A 469 18.67 -63.92 8.65
N ALA A 470 18.31 -65.19 8.86
CA ALA A 470 19.01 -66.12 9.76
C ALA A 470 19.25 -65.51 11.16
N ASP A 471 20.53 -65.25 11.50
CA ASP A 471 20.97 -64.68 12.78
C ASP A 471 20.86 -63.15 12.86
N TRP A 472 20.51 -62.47 11.76
CA TRP A 472 20.38 -61.02 11.68
C TRP A 472 18.97 -60.57 11.27
N TRP A 473 18.57 -59.40 11.73
CA TRP A 473 17.41 -58.69 11.22
C TRP A 473 17.84 -57.54 10.33
N LYS A 474 17.23 -57.49 9.14
CA LYS A 474 17.43 -56.45 8.14
C LYS A 474 16.26 -55.48 8.19
N PHE A 475 16.52 -54.24 8.60
CA PHE A 475 15.53 -53.16 8.55
C PHE A 475 15.83 -52.25 7.35
N THR A 476 14.81 -51.94 6.57
CA THR A 476 14.91 -50.83 5.60
C THR A 476 14.52 -49.56 6.32
N VAL A 477 15.46 -48.62 6.40
CA VAL A 477 15.31 -47.37 7.12
C VAL A 477 15.54 -46.19 6.19
N ASN A 478 14.66 -45.19 6.27
CA ASN A 478 14.86 -43.91 5.61
C ASN A 478 15.59 -42.95 6.54
N ILE A 479 16.79 -42.50 6.15
CA ILE A 479 17.57 -41.53 6.91
C ILE A 479 17.10 -40.12 6.55
N ILE A 480 16.37 -39.51 7.48
CA ILE A 480 15.77 -38.18 7.33
C ILE A 480 16.84 -37.09 7.51
N SER A 481 17.72 -37.25 8.50
CA SER A 481 18.72 -36.22 8.85
C SER A 481 19.95 -36.84 9.50
N VAL A 482 21.12 -36.35 9.12
CA VAL A 482 22.42 -36.73 9.67
C VAL A 482 22.93 -35.58 10.53
N TYR A 483 23.11 -35.84 11.83
CA TYR A 483 23.55 -34.84 12.81
C TYR A 483 25.05 -34.99 13.13
N LYS A 484 25.55 -36.23 13.10
CA LYS A 484 26.98 -36.55 13.23
C LYS A 484 27.34 -37.65 12.24
N GLN A 485 28.50 -37.50 11.61
CA GLN A 485 29.01 -38.43 10.61
C GLN A 485 30.31 -39.05 11.14
N GLY A 486 30.39 -40.38 11.12
CA GLY A 486 31.61 -41.12 11.44
C GLY A 486 32.47 -41.35 10.18
N SER A 487 33.44 -42.24 10.30
CA SER A 487 34.31 -42.70 9.19
C SER A 487 33.51 -43.21 7.98
N ASN A 488 32.44 -43.98 8.23
CA ASN A 488 31.52 -44.43 7.18
C ASN A 488 30.53 -43.32 6.78
N ARG A 489 30.48 -43.00 5.48
CA ARG A 489 29.67 -41.88 4.95
C ARG A 489 28.20 -42.25 4.84
N ILE A 490 27.45 -41.95 5.90
CA ILE A 490 25.99 -42.15 5.93
C ILE A 490 25.28 -41.06 5.10
N ARG A 491 24.57 -41.45 4.03
CA ARG A 491 23.77 -40.55 3.18
C ARG A 491 22.29 -40.51 3.59
N ARG A 492 21.57 -39.45 3.20
CA ARG A 492 20.11 -39.38 3.35
C ARG A 492 19.44 -40.28 2.31
N GLY A 493 18.25 -40.78 2.63
CA GLY A 493 17.51 -41.74 1.80
C GLY A 493 17.46 -43.13 2.41
N ASP A 494 17.03 -44.10 1.62
CA ASP A 494 16.82 -45.47 2.09
C ASP A 494 18.14 -46.22 2.24
N GLN A 495 18.35 -46.81 3.41
CA GLN A 495 19.51 -47.62 3.73
C GLN A 495 19.09 -48.86 4.54
N THR A 496 20.00 -49.82 4.61
CA THR A 496 19.89 -51.05 5.39
C THR A 496 20.43 -50.83 6.81
N LEU A 497 19.65 -51.22 7.81
CA LEU A 497 20.04 -51.28 9.22
C LEU A 497 20.02 -52.73 9.68
N TRP A 498 21.15 -53.24 10.15
CA TRP A 498 21.34 -54.61 10.61
C TRP A 498 21.38 -54.68 12.14
N ILE A 499 20.65 -55.63 12.72
CA ILE A 499 20.57 -55.86 14.17
C ILE A 499 20.59 -57.36 14.43
N HIS A 500 21.38 -57.83 15.39
CA HIS A 500 21.49 -59.26 15.69
C HIS A 500 20.18 -59.82 16.28
N SER A 501 19.83 -61.07 15.97
CA SER A 501 18.56 -61.68 16.42
C SER A 501 18.47 -61.82 17.94
N LYS A 502 19.61 -62.05 18.61
CA LYS A 502 19.70 -62.08 20.09
C LYS A 502 19.39 -60.71 20.72
N ASP A 503 19.80 -59.62 20.08
CA ASP A 503 19.56 -58.24 20.54
C ASP A 503 18.07 -57.86 20.45
N ILE A 504 17.37 -58.33 19.42
CA ILE A 504 15.92 -58.12 19.26
C ILE A 504 15.11 -58.98 20.22
N ALA A 505 15.52 -60.23 20.45
CA ALA A 505 14.90 -61.11 21.45
C ALA A 505 14.95 -60.48 22.86
N CYS A 506 16.08 -59.87 23.24
CA CYS A 506 16.24 -59.15 24.50
C CYS A 506 15.70 -57.70 24.49
N LYS A 507 15.04 -57.24 23.42
CA LYS A 507 14.49 -55.87 23.28
C LYS A 507 15.55 -54.76 23.44
N CYS A 508 16.77 -54.98 22.95
CA CYS A 508 17.92 -54.09 23.07
C CYS A 508 18.61 -53.93 21.69
N PRO A 509 18.14 -53.07 20.77
CA PRO A 509 17.29 -51.90 20.98
C PRO A 509 15.77 -52.10 20.75
N LYS A 510 14.95 -51.33 21.49
CA LYS A 510 13.47 -51.32 21.33
C LYS A 510 13.04 -50.59 20.07
N ILE A 511 12.93 -51.34 18.99
CA ILE A 511 12.54 -50.83 17.68
C ILE A 511 11.15 -51.33 17.30
N LYS A 512 10.34 -50.45 16.71
CA LYS A 512 9.05 -50.79 16.11
C LYS A 512 9.01 -50.25 14.68
N PRO A 513 8.45 -51.00 13.71
CA PRO A 513 8.20 -50.49 12.36
C PRO A 513 7.34 -49.23 12.36
N MET A 514 7.44 -48.42 11.31
CA MET A 514 6.66 -47.20 11.08
C MET A 514 6.85 -46.08 12.11
N LYS A 515 7.89 -46.17 12.96
CA LYS A 515 8.25 -45.12 13.92
C LYS A 515 9.56 -44.43 13.53
N LYS A 516 9.72 -43.20 14.02
CA LYS A 516 10.95 -42.40 13.86
C LYS A 516 11.81 -42.55 15.10
N TYR A 517 13.11 -42.73 14.90
CA TYR A 517 14.09 -42.91 15.97
C TYR A 517 15.32 -42.03 15.73
N LEU A 518 15.96 -41.61 16.82
CA LEU A 518 17.33 -41.13 16.83
C LEU A 518 18.23 -42.33 17.12
N LEU A 519 19.10 -42.65 16.17
CA LEU A 519 20.11 -43.70 16.27
C LEU A 519 21.48 -43.05 16.48
N LEU A 520 22.18 -43.43 17.55
CA LEU A 520 23.59 -43.12 17.74
C LEU A 520 24.37 -44.41 17.95
N GLY A 521 25.40 -44.64 17.14
CA GLY A 521 26.23 -45.84 17.21
C GLY A 521 27.70 -45.52 17.05
N ASN A 522 28.51 -46.56 17.16
CA ASN A 522 29.93 -46.54 16.81
C ASN A 522 30.09 -47.25 15.47
N ASN A 523 31.10 -46.90 14.69
CA ASN A 523 31.39 -47.66 13.48
C ASN A 523 32.08 -48.96 13.90
N GLU A 524 31.44 -50.10 13.65
CA GLU A 524 32.13 -51.38 13.61
C GLU A 524 32.25 -51.80 12.15
N ASP A 525 33.46 -52.17 11.75
CA ASP A 525 33.75 -52.73 10.43
C ASP A 525 33.36 -54.21 10.44
N SER A 526 32.21 -54.54 9.85
CA SER A 526 31.90 -55.92 9.49
C SER A 526 32.33 -56.16 8.03
N PRO A 527 33.13 -57.19 7.74
CA PRO A 527 33.73 -57.37 6.41
C PRO A 527 32.74 -57.72 5.27
N ASP A 528 31.47 -58.06 5.54
CA ASP A 528 30.56 -58.62 4.52
C ASP A 528 29.16 -57.99 4.42
N GLN A 529 28.85 -56.89 5.12
CA GLN A 529 27.50 -56.30 5.09
C GLN A 529 27.51 -54.79 4.78
N SER A 530 26.95 -54.42 3.62
CA SER A 530 26.68 -53.02 3.29
C SER A 530 25.46 -52.51 4.08
N GLY A 531 25.69 -51.59 5.02
CA GLY A 531 24.64 -50.99 5.83
C GLY A 531 25.12 -50.40 7.15
N ILE A 532 24.20 -49.81 7.91
CA ILE A 532 24.43 -49.36 9.28
C ILE A 532 24.19 -50.55 10.22
N ILE A 533 25.05 -50.75 11.21
CA ILE A 533 24.88 -51.79 12.23
C ILE A 533 24.51 -51.13 13.55
N ALA A 534 23.47 -51.64 14.21
CA ALA A 534 23.11 -51.24 15.57
C ALA A 534 23.19 -52.44 16.50
N ASP A 535 24.13 -52.36 17.43
CA ASP A 535 24.48 -53.35 18.44
C ASP A 535 23.97 -52.97 19.84
N LYS A 536 24.31 -53.79 20.85
CA LYS A 536 24.04 -53.52 22.27
C LYS A 536 24.59 -52.18 22.79
N THR A 537 25.63 -51.61 22.18
CA THR A 537 26.17 -50.30 22.58
C THR A 537 25.46 -49.13 21.90
N SER A 538 24.65 -49.39 20.86
CA SER A 538 23.93 -48.38 20.10
C SER A 538 22.72 -47.83 20.86
N LEU A 539 22.57 -46.51 20.81
CA LEU A 539 21.48 -45.79 21.47
C LEU A 539 20.37 -45.53 20.46
N VAL A 540 19.25 -46.21 20.65
CA VAL A 540 18.03 -46.01 19.85
C VAL A 540 16.96 -45.37 20.70
N ILE A 541 16.60 -44.13 20.37
CA ILE A 541 15.66 -43.34 21.17
C ILE A 541 14.51 -42.88 20.26
N GLN A 542 13.27 -43.14 20.65
CA GLN A 542 12.10 -42.72 19.85
C GLN A 542 12.11 -41.20 19.67
N TRP A 543 12.02 -40.76 18.41
CA TRP A 543 12.18 -39.37 18.02
C TRP A 543 11.15 -38.45 18.68
N ARG A 544 11.59 -37.26 19.10
CA ARG A 544 10.75 -36.15 19.55
C ARG A 544 11.20 -34.89 18.81
N ASP A 545 10.28 -34.09 18.30
CA ASP A 545 10.64 -32.94 17.46
C ASP A 545 11.49 -31.88 18.17
N THR A 546 11.37 -31.80 19.50
CA THR A 546 12.24 -30.97 20.36
C THR A 546 13.73 -31.31 20.27
N TRP A 547 14.10 -32.52 19.79
CA TRP A 547 15.49 -32.94 19.64
C TRP A 547 16.18 -32.39 18.40
N ALA A 548 15.46 -32.05 17.32
CA ALA A 548 16.06 -31.45 16.13
C ALA A 548 16.89 -30.20 16.49
N ARG A 549 16.28 -29.28 17.25
CA ARG A 549 16.94 -28.04 17.69
C ARG A 549 18.11 -28.32 18.64
N ARG A 550 17.98 -29.34 19.50
CA ARG A 550 19.02 -29.72 20.48
C ARG A 550 20.23 -30.38 19.82
N LEU A 551 20.02 -31.28 18.86
CA LEU A 551 21.08 -31.96 18.11
C LEU A 551 21.81 -30.99 17.18
N ARG A 552 21.12 -30.03 16.55
CA ARG A 552 21.78 -28.96 15.78
C ARG A 552 22.70 -28.10 16.66
N LYS A 553 22.30 -27.79 17.91
CA LYS A 553 23.17 -27.12 18.89
C LYS A 553 24.39 -27.99 19.29
N PHE A 554 24.22 -29.31 19.37
CA PHE A 554 25.34 -30.22 19.66
C PHE A 554 26.32 -30.29 18.49
N GLN A 555 25.83 -30.43 17.27
CA GLN A 555 26.64 -30.40 16.05
C GLN A 555 27.44 -29.10 15.91
N GLN A 556 26.82 -27.93 16.18
CA GLN A 556 27.55 -26.65 16.17
C GLN A 556 28.64 -26.56 17.24
N ARG A 557 28.40 -27.11 18.44
CA ARG A 557 29.37 -27.10 19.54
C ARG A 557 30.52 -28.09 19.30
N GLU A 558 30.25 -29.22 18.66
CA GLU A 558 31.26 -30.18 18.20
C GLU A 558 32.17 -29.54 17.14
N LYS A 559 31.61 -28.85 16.14
CA LYS A 559 32.39 -28.05 15.16
C LYS A 559 33.27 -26.97 15.81
N LYS A 560 32.90 -26.50 17.01
CA LYS A 560 33.67 -25.54 17.82
C LYS A 560 34.67 -26.22 18.78
N GLY A 561 34.99 -27.50 18.58
CA GLY A 561 35.97 -28.25 19.37
C GLY A 561 35.52 -28.61 20.79
N LYS A 562 34.24 -28.45 21.15
CA LYS A 562 33.74 -28.68 22.53
C LYS A 562 33.42 -30.14 22.86
N CYS A 563 33.75 -31.09 21.98
CA CYS A 563 33.76 -32.50 22.31
C CYS A 563 35.12 -32.88 22.90
N LYS A 564 35.25 -32.85 24.23
CA LYS A 564 36.39 -33.47 24.91
C LYS A 564 36.27 -34.99 24.72
N LYS A 565 37.12 -35.59 23.87
CA LYS A 565 37.34 -37.05 23.88
C LYS A 565 37.96 -37.37 25.25
N ALA A 566 37.26 -38.15 26.05
CA ALA A 566 37.72 -38.65 27.33
C ALA A 566 37.78 -40.17 27.22
#